data_AF-A0A1U6GK80-F1
#
_entry.id   AF-A0A1U6GK80-F1
#
_cell.length_a   1.000
_cell.length_b   1.000
_cell.length_c   1.000
_cell.angle_alpha   90.00
_cell.angle_beta   90.00
_cell.angle_gamma   90.00
#
_symmetry.space_group_name_H-M   'P 1'
#
loop_
_entity.id
_entity.type
_entity.pdbx_description
1 polymer ?
#
loop_
_entity_poly.entity_id
_entity_poly.type
_entity_poly.pdbx_seq_one_letter_code
_entity_poly.pdbx_strand_id
1 'polypeptide(L)'
;MYYLPPTYIRMLGWCLGEVINLTPIELACQLADMIFAETKAGYDSWLAAPAIQRVFGFDPNQRLAQVHDYNSMEILLFDNLAHQNRRANQLHWLPFSDNGEQLAGQHVQKRFNIKQMTIELMHSDYEGFVQQMQAQWHYGYQRTADYIKQYGL
;
A
#
# COMPACT_ATOMS: atom_id res chain seq x y z
N MET A 1 -8.65 0.74 6.41
CA MET A 1 -8.64 1.74 5.32
C MET A 1 -9.67 2.81 5.70
N TYR A 2 -9.22 3.97 6.16
CA TYR A 2 -10.11 5.10 6.48
C TYR A 2 -10.32 5.90 5.20
N TYR A 3 -11.53 5.91 4.66
CA TYR A 3 -11.86 6.80 3.56
C TYR A 3 -12.01 8.22 4.13
N LEU A 4 -11.00 9.05 3.91
CA LEU A 4 -11.06 10.46 4.24
C LEU A 4 -11.82 11.21 3.13
N PRO A 5 -12.66 12.21 3.47
CA PRO A 5 -13.28 13.04 2.45
C PRO A 5 -12.19 13.76 1.62
N PRO A 6 -12.44 14.04 0.33
CA PRO A 6 -11.56 14.88 -0.47
C PRO A 6 -11.24 16.19 0.26
N THR A 7 -9.99 16.62 0.23
CA THR A 7 -9.56 17.88 0.85
C THR A 7 -9.26 18.91 -0.23
N TYR A 8 -9.82 20.11 -0.12
CA TYR A 8 -9.51 21.20 -1.04
C TYR A 8 -8.27 21.98 -0.56
N ILE A 9 -7.22 21.99 -1.36
CA ILE A 9 -6.00 22.77 -1.13
C ILE A 9 -6.01 23.93 -2.13
N ARG A 10 -5.97 25.18 -1.65
CA ARG A 10 -6.14 26.39 -2.49
C ARG A 10 -5.25 26.42 -3.75
N MET A 11 -4.04 25.87 -3.65
CA MET A 11 -3.08 25.83 -4.76
C MET A 11 -3.19 24.59 -5.67
N LEU A 12 -3.86 23.51 -5.22
CA LEU A 12 -3.89 22.21 -5.89
C LEU A 12 -5.30 21.74 -6.27
N GLY A 13 -6.36 22.37 -5.77
CA GLY A 13 -7.74 21.94 -5.96
C GLY A 13 -8.16 20.82 -5.01
N TRP A 14 -9.13 20.00 -5.42
CA TRP A 14 -9.60 18.84 -4.65
C TRP A 14 -8.58 17.70 -4.72
N CYS A 15 -8.09 17.28 -3.57
CA CYS A 15 -7.08 16.25 -3.44
C CYS A 15 -7.66 14.99 -2.78
N LEU A 16 -7.32 13.85 -3.37
CA LEU A 16 -7.56 12.51 -2.86
C LEU A 16 -6.22 11.78 -2.93
N GLY A 17 -5.63 11.51 -1.77
CA GLY A 17 -4.22 11.12 -1.68
C GLY A 17 -3.90 9.72 -2.20
N GLU A 18 -4.83 8.77 -2.04
CA GLU A 18 -4.50 7.34 -2.21
C GLU A 18 -4.02 6.98 -3.62
N VAL A 19 -4.58 7.54 -4.68
CA VAL A 19 -4.19 7.15 -6.04
C VAL A 19 -2.85 7.77 -6.45
N ILE A 20 -2.55 8.98 -5.97
CA ILE A 20 -1.36 9.74 -6.38
C ILE A 20 -0.11 9.23 -5.65
N ASN A 21 -0.24 8.93 -4.36
CA ASN A 21 0.90 8.47 -3.54
C ASN A 21 0.45 7.40 -2.53
N LEU A 22 -0.01 6.26 -3.06
CA LEU A 22 -0.57 5.14 -2.28
C LEU A 22 0.38 4.65 -1.17
N THR A 23 1.67 4.65 -1.46
CA THR A 23 2.75 4.24 -0.58
C THR A 23 3.80 5.34 -0.59
N PRO A 24 3.71 6.33 0.33
CA PRO A 24 4.58 7.52 0.34
C PRO A 24 5.97 7.19 0.88
N ILE A 25 6.65 6.24 0.25
CA ILE A 25 7.90 5.63 0.73
C ILE A 25 9.03 6.66 0.76
N GLU A 26 9.06 7.56 -0.22
CA GLU A 26 10.05 8.63 -0.31
C GLU A 26 9.96 9.57 0.89
N LEU A 27 8.74 9.95 1.25
CA LEU A 27 8.49 10.84 2.39
C LEU A 27 8.78 10.13 3.72
N ALA A 28 8.36 8.88 3.86
CA ALA A 28 8.67 8.07 5.05
C ALA A 28 10.19 7.96 5.24
N CYS A 29 10.93 7.68 4.16
CA CYS A 29 12.39 7.66 4.12
C CYS A 29 13.05 9.05 4.22
N GLN A 30 12.32 10.14 4.38
CA GLN A 30 12.90 11.44 4.75
C GLN A 30 12.64 11.78 6.22
N LEU A 31 11.58 11.22 6.81
CA LEU A 31 11.05 11.62 8.10
C LEU A 31 11.33 10.65 9.25
N ALA A 32 11.63 9.38 8.96
CA ALA A 32 11.78 8.33 9.96
C ALA A 32 13.12 7.59 9.82
N ASP A 33 13.75 7.21 10.95
CA ASP A 33 14.99 6.42 10.96
C ASP A 33 14.76 4.95 10.53
N MET A 34 13.59 4.40 10.82
CA MET A 34 13.20 3.02 10.55
C MET A 34 11.79 3.00 9.94
N ILE A 35 11.65 2.29 8.81
CA ILE A 35 10.40 2.23 8.05
C ILE A 35 10.05 0.76 7.84
N PHE A 36 8.83 0.38 8.23
CA PHE A 36 8.23 -0.89 7.84
C PHE A 36 7.20 -0.64 6.75
N ALA A 37 7.31 -1.34 5.63
CA ALA A 37 6.45 -1.16 4.48
C ALA A 37 5.89 -2.52 4.00
N GLU A 38 4.67 -2.50 3.49
CA GLU A 38 4.02 -3.65 2.84
C GLU A 38 3.99 -3.42 1.32
N THR A 39 4.20 -4.48 0.55
CA THR A 39 3.99 -4.45 -0.89
C THR A 39 2.50 -4.39 -1.23
N LYS A 40 2.10 -3.41 -2.04
CA LYS A 40 0.75 -3.34 -2.61
C LYS A 40 0.67 -4.13 -3.91
N ALA A 41 -0.46 -4.80 -4.12
CA ALA A 41 -0.75 -5.48 -5.37
C ALA A 41 -0.89 -4.46 -6.52
N GLY A 42 -0.55 -4.91 -7.72
CA GLY A 42 -0.73 -4.11 -8.93
C GLY A 42 -2.20 -3.77 -9.21
N TYR A 43 -2.39 -2.64 -9.88
CA TYR A 43 -3.68 -2.27 -10.46
C TYR A 43 -3.97 -3.16 -11.66
N ASP A 44 -5.25 -3.53 -11.83
CA ASP A 44 -5.65 -4.31 -13.00
C ASP A 44 -5.39 -3.50 -14.28
N SER A 45 -4.88 -4.19 -15.31
CA SER A 45 -4.42 -3.57 -16.55
C SER A 45 -5.54 -3.14 -17.50
N TRP A 46 -6.78 -3.56 -17.25
CA TRP A 46 -7.91 -3.38 -18.17
C TRP A 46 -8.82 -2.23 -17.78
N LEU A 47 -9.03 -2.01 -16.49
CA LEU A 47 -9.97 -1.05 -15.93
C LEU A 47 -9.24 -0.01 -15.07
N ALA A 48 -8.59 -0.41 -13.98
CA ALA A 48 -8.02 0.56 -13.05
C ALA A 48 -6.84 1.33 -13.62
N ALA A 49 -5.83 0.65 -14.19
CA ALA A 49 -4.64 1.34 -14.69
C ALA A 49 -4.94 2.35 -15.81
N PRO A 50 -5.74 2.01 -16.85
CA PRO A 50 -6.13 2.98 -17.88
C PRO A 50 -6.97 4.15 -17.33
N ALA A 51 -7.87 3.89 -16.37
CA ALA A 51 -8.67 4.95 -15.76
C ALA A 51 -7.80 5.94 -14.97
N ILE A 52 -6.86 5.44 -14.17
CA ILE A 52 -5.92 6.26 -13.41
C ILE A 52 -5.04 7.06 -14.37
N GLN A 53 -4.48 6.43 -15.40
CA GLN A 53 -3.67 7.13 -16.41
C GLN A 53 -4.47 8.22 -17.12
N ARG A 54 -5.74 7.97 -17.45
CA ARG A 54 -6.59 8.95 -18.13
C ARG A 54 -6.93 10.16 -17.25
N VAL A 55 -7.07 9.97 -15.94
CA VAL A 55 -7.44 11.01 -14.98
C VAL A 55 -6.21 11.78 -14.48
N PHE A 56 -5.13 11.07 -14.15
CA PHE A 56 -3.96 11.62 -13.47
C PHE A 56 -2.71 11.74 -14.36
N GLY A 57 -2.73 11.17 -15.56
CA GLY A 57 -1.65 11.33 -16.54
C GLY A 57 -0.41 10.46 -16.32
N PHE A 58 -0.46 9.44 -15.47
CA PHE A 58 0.65 8.52 -15.22
C PHE A 58 0.20 7.06 -15.17
N ASP A 59 1.10 6.12 -15.48
CA ASP A 59 0.85 4.68 -15.31
C ASP A 59 1.04 4.30 -13.83
N PRO A 60 -0.03 3.84 -13.14
CA PRO A 60 0.07 3.51 -11.72
C PRO A 60 0.88 2.25 -11.43
N ASN A 61 0.96 1.30 -12.35
CA ASN A 61 1.78 0.10 -12.17
C ASN A 61 3.26 0.41 -12.36
N GLN A 62 3.60 1.32 -13.28
CA GLN A 62 4.96 1.85 -13.39
C GLN A 62 5.36 2.59 -12.10
N ARG A 63 4.48 3.45 -11.56
CA ARG A 63 4.72 4.15 -10.29
C ARG A 63 4.85 3.17 -9.12
N LEU A 64 4.01 2.16 -9.05
CA LEU A 64 4.07 1.14 -8.00
C LEU A 64 5.40 0.35 -8.04
N ALA A 65 5.87 -0.02 -9.23
CA ALA A 65 7.17 -0.67 -9.41
C ALA A 65 8.31 0.22 -8.89
N GLN A 66 8.28 1.53 -9.20
CA GLN A 66 9.26 2.48 -8.67
C GLN A 66 9.27 2.55 -7.14
N VAL A 67 8.10 2.41 -6.48
CA VAL A 67 8.04 2.34 -5.01
C VAL A 67 8.67 1.04 -4.51
N HIS A 68 8.37 -0.10 -5.11
CA HIS A 68 8.93 -1.39 -4.70
C HIS A 68 10.45 -1.45 -4.89
N ASP A 69 10.95 -0.82 -5.96
CA ASP A 69 12.38 -0.73 -6.27
C ASP A 69 13.10 0.40 -5.49
N TYR A 70 12.37 1.16 -4.65
CA TYR A 70 12.94 2.29 -3.94
C TYR A 70 13.98 1.84 -2.92
N ASN A 71 15.24 2.25 -3.14
CA ASN A 71 16.34 2.03 -2.21
C ASN A 71 16.80 3.36 -1.60
N SER A 72 16.70 3.49 -0.27
CA SER A 72 17.08 4.71 0.45
C SER A 72 18.58 5.05 0.33
N MET A 73 19.45 4.08 0.00
CA MET A 73 20.88 4.30 -0.15
C MET A 73 21.27 4.97 -1.49
N GLU A 74 20.56 4.70 -2.59
CA GLU A 74 20.92 5.26 -3.91
C GLU A 74 20.70 6.78 -3.99
N ILE A 75 19.68 7.30 -3.30
CA ILE A 75 19.34 8.74 -3.35
C ILE A 75 20.32 9.59 -2.53
N LEU A 76 20.88 9.05 -1.44
CA LEU A 76 21.89 9.74 -0.65
C LEU A 76 23.20 9.95 -1.42
N LEU A 77 23.49 9.13 -2.44
CA LEU A 77 24.67 9.29 -3.28
C LEU A 77 24.58 10.48 -4.25
N PHE A 78 23.37 10.83 -4.71
CA PHE A 78 23.12 11.96 -5.61
C PHE A 78 22.98 13.30 -4.86
N ASP A 79 22.67 13.30 -3.56
CA ASP A 79 22.47 14.51 -2.72
C ASP A 79 23.77 14.98 -2.02
N ASN A 80 24.93 14.46 -2.46
CA ASN A 80 26.27 14.66 -1.88
C ASN A 80 26.87 16.07 -2.05
N LEU A 81 26.05 17.13 -1.99
CA LEU A 81 26.53 18.50 -1.84
C LEU A 81 25.83 19.31 -0.74
N ALA A 82 24.87 18.77 0.01
CA ALA A 82 24.35 19.48 1.17
C ALA A 82 23.87 18.58 2.32
N HIS A 83 24.56 18.71 3.45
CA HIS A 83 24.25 18.20 4.79
C HIS A 83 24.56 16.73 5.09
N GLN A 84 25.74 16.59 5.71
CA GLN A 84 26.20 15.49 6.53
C GLN A 84 25.10 15.00 7.50
N ASN A 85 24.97 13.66 7.61
CA ASN A 85 24.16 12.89 8.56
C ASN A 85 22.66 12.72 8.30
N ARG A 86 22.22 12.49 7.05
CA ARG A 86 20.99 11.67 6.89
C ARG A 86 21.38 10.20 7.05
N ARG A 87 21.05 9.62 8.21
CA ARG A 87 21.15 8.18 8.46
C ARG A 87 20.50 7.44 7.28
N ALA A 88 21.17 6.43 6.76
CA ALA A 88 20.55 5.51 5.81
C ALA A 88 19.34 4.90 6.50
N ASN A 89 18.14 5.37 6.15
CA ASN A 89 16.92 4.91 6.77
C ASN A 89 16.74 3.43 6.46
N GLN A 90 16.52 2.63 7.50
CA GLN A 90 16.35 1.18 7.37
C GLN A 90 14.93 0.90 6.88
N LEU A 91 14.81 0.67 5.58
CA LEU A 91 13.56 0.30 4.95
C LEU A 91 13.40 -1.23 4.98
N HIS A 92 12.37 -1.68 5.69
CA HIS A 92 11.99 -3.07 5.86
C HIS A 92 10.72 -3.38 5.08
N TRP A 93 10.87 -4.08 3.96
CA TRP A 93 9.74 -4.66 3.24
C TRP A 93 9.27 -5.94 3.96
N LEU A 94 8.05 -5.91 4.49
CA LEU A 94 7.45 -7.03 5.22
C LEU A 94 6.99 -8.13 4.24
N PRO A 95 7.13 -9.42 4.61
CA PRO A 95 6.93 -10.56 3.71
C PRO A 95 5.44 -10.95 3.58
N PHE A 96 4.62 -10.04 3.07
CA PHE A 96 3.17 -10.20 2.92
C PHE A 96 2.72 -10.54 1.49
N SER A 97 3.65 -10.84 0.58
CA SER A 97 3.32 -11.10 -0.83
C SER A 97 2.42 -12.32 -1.06
N ASP A 98 2.33 -13.23 -0.08
CA ASP A 98 1.49 -14.43 -0.12
C ASP A 98 0.13 -14.25 0.58
N ASN A 99 -0.22 -13.03 0.99
CA ASN A 99 -1.46 -12.77 1.73
C ASN A 99 -2.72 -13.25 0.98
N GLY A 100 -2.76 -13.10 -0.35
CA GLY A 100 -3.90 -13.53 -1.16
C GLY A 100 -4.11 -15.03 -1.15
N GLU A 101 -3.04 -15.82 -1.04
CA GLU A 101 -3.11 -17.28 -0.93
C GLU A 101 -3.42 -17.70 0.52
N GLN A 102 -2.70 -17.13 1.50
CA GLN A 102 -2.83 -17.49 2.92
C GLN A 102 -4.16 -17.07 3.54
N LEU A 103 -4.76 -16.00 3.03
CA LEU A 103 -6.03 -15.44 3.48
C LEU A 103 -7.15 -15.67 2.47
N ALA A 104 -7.01 -16.66 1.59
CA ALA A 104 -8.05 -17.02 0.63
C ALA A 104 -9.38 -17.31 1.34
N GLY A 105 -10.46 -16.61 0.96
CA GLY A 105 -11.77 -16.73 1.60
C GLY A 105 -11.87 -16.03 2.96
N GLN A 106 -10.78 -15.46 3.48
CA GLN A 106 -10.75 -14.69 4.72
C GLN A 106 -10.96 -13.19 4.51
N HIS A 107 -11.70 -12.81 3.47
CA HIS A 107 -11.95 -11.42 3.10
C HIS A 107 -13.33 -11.25 2.46
N VAL A 108 -13.83 -10.01 2.50
CA VAL A 108 -15.04 -9.61 1.76
C VAL A 108 -14.75 -9.73 0.26
N GLN A 109 -15.73 -10.24 -0.49
CA GLN A 109 -15.68 -10.31 -1.94
C GLN A 109 -16.61 -9.28 -2.56
N LYS A 110 -16.35 -8.94 -3.82
CA LYS A 110 -17.18 -8.00 -4.59
C LYS A 110 -17.75 -8.73 -5.80
N ARG A 111 -18.99 -8.42 -6.16
CA ARG A 111 -19.61 -8.92 -7.39
C ARG A 111 -20.33 -7.80 -8.12
N PHE A 112 -20.26 -7.80 -9.44
CA PHE A 112 -21.04 -6.91 -10.29
C PHE A 112 -22.44 -7.51 -10.53
N ASN A 113 -23.47 -6.80 -10.10
CA ASN A 113 -24.84 -7.08 -10.51
C ASN A 113 -25.16 -6.26 -11.77
N ILE A 114 -24.92 -6.85 -12.94
CA ILE A 114 -25.08 -6.16 -14.23
C ILE A 114 -26.53 -5.72 -14.47
N LYS A 115 -27.52 -6.49 -14.01
CA LYS A 115 -28.94 -6.16 -14.18
C LYS A 115 -29.31 -4.88 -13.44
N GLN A 116 -28.71 -4.66 -12.27
CA GLN A 116 -28.96 -3.47 -11.44
C GLN A 116 -27.89 -2.39 -11.65
N MET A 117 -26.83 -2.68 -12.38
CA MET A 117 -25.66 -1.82 -12.56
C MET A 117 -25.03 -1.41 -11.21
N THR A 118 -24.95 -2.35 -10.27
CA THR A 118 -24.40 -2.14 -8.92
C THR A 118 -23.22 -3.05 -8.62
N ILE A 119 -22.40 -2.64 -7.65
CA ILE A 119 -21.39 -3.50 -7.01
C ILE A 119 -21.98 -3.97 -5.68
N GLU A 120 -22.08 -5.28 -5.52
CA GLU A 120 -22.53 -5.93 -4.29
C GLU A 120 -21.34 -6.43 -3.49
N LEU A 121 -21.44 -6.32 -2.15
CA LEU A 121 -20.50 -6.94 -1.23
C LEU A 121 -21.01 -8.34 -0.87
N MET A 122 -20.14 -9.32 -1.02
CA MET A 122 -20.34 -10.68 -0.54
C MET A 122 -19.54 -10.82 0.75
N HIS A 123 -20.26 -10.90 1.87
CA HIS A 123 -19.68 -10.98 3.21
C HIS A 123 -20.33 -12.12 4.00
N SER A 124 -19.60 -12.62 4.98
CA SER A 124 -20.10 -13.60 5.95
C SER A 124 -21.10 -12.95 6.91
N ASP A 125 -21.73 -13.77 7.73
CA ASP A 125 -22.43 -13.28 8.92
C ASP A 125 -21.42 -12.72 9.96
N TYR A 126 -21.92 -12.24 11.09
CA TYR A 126 -21.10 -11.63 12.12
C TYR A 126 -19.99 -12.56 12.63
N GLU A 127 -20.31 -13.82 12.92
CA GLU A 127 -19.33 -14.81 13.40
C GLU A 127 -18.25 -15.08 12.35
N GLY A 128 -18.64 -15.26 11.09
CA GLY A 128 -17.70 -15.42 9.99
C GLY A 128 -16.82 -14.17 9.81
N PHE A 129 -17.38 -12.96 9.94
CA PHE A 129 -16.60 -11.73 9.90
C PHE A 129 -15.56 -11.66 11.03
N VAL A 130 -15.93 -12.02 12.26
CA VAL A 130 -15.00 -12.08 13.39
C VAL A 130 -13.86 -13.05 13.10
N GLN A 131 -14.16 -14.25 12.57
CA GLN A 131 -13.14 -15.23 12.17
C GLN A 131 -12.20 -14.68 11.10
N GLN A 132 -12.74 -14.02 10.08
CA GLN A 132 -11.95 -13.38 9.02
C GLN A 132 -11.00 -12.32 9.59
N MET A 133 -11.48 -11.46 10.48
CA MET A 133 -10.66 -10.43 11.13
C MET A 133 -9.55 -11.04 12.00
N GLN A 134 -9.86 -12.10 12.74
CA GLN A 134 -8.86 -12.81 13.55
C GLN A 134 -7.80 -13.48 12.68
N ALA A 135 -8.18 -14.10 11.56
CA ALA A 135 -7.24 -14.71 10.62
C ALA A 135 -6.28 -13.67 10.04
N GLN A 136 -6.80 -12.52 9.57
CA GLN A 136 -5.99 -11.43 9.04
C GLN A 136 -5.05 -10.84 10.08
N TRP A 137 -5.55 -10.61 11.31
CA TRP A 137 -4.74 -10.11 12.42
C TRP A 137 -3.61 -11.09 12.77
N HIS A 138 -3.93 -12.37 12.95
CA HIS A 138 -2.96 -13.40 13.31
C HIS A 138 -1.87 -13.54 12.24
N TYR A 139 -2.26 -13.57 10.96
CA TYR A 139 -1.31 -13.60 9.84
C TYR A 139 -0.36 -12.40 9.87
N GLY A 140 -0.89 -11.17 9.96
CA GLY A 140 -0.09 -9.96 9.95
C GLY A 140 0.85 -9.87 11.17
N TYR A 141 0.34 -10.19 12.35
CA TYR A 141 1.10 -10.19 13.59
C TYR A 141 2.25 -11.21 13.55
N GLN A 142 1.95 -12.46 13.23
CA GLN A 142 2.95 -13.54 13.26
C GLN A 142 4.09 -13.27 12.27
N ARG A 143 3.76 -12.89 11.03
CA ARG A 143 4.75 -12.55 9.99
C ARG A 143 5.65 -11.40 10.41
N THR A 144 5.08 -10.35 11.01
CA THR A 144 5.85 -9.20 11.48
C THR A 144 6.75 -9.57 12.65
N ALA A 145 6.24 -10.33 13.62
CA ALA A 145 7.00 -10.79 14.78
C ALA A 145 8.18 -11.69 14.36
N ASP A 146 7.94 -12.62 13.43
CA ASP A 146 8.98 -13.51 12.89
C ASP A 146 10.04 -12.72 12.12
N TYR A 147 9.63 -11.73 11.32
CA TYR A 147 10.54 -10.82 10.63
C TYR A 147 11.43 -10.05 11.62
N ILE A 148 10.84 -9.38 12.61
CA ILE A 148 11.58 -8.62 13.63
C ILE A 148 12.60 -9.52 14.33
N LYS A 149 12.19 -10.73 14.73
CA LYS A 149 13.07 -11.71 15.37
C LYS A 149 14.20 -12.17 14.46
N GLN A 150 13.93 -12.41 13.18
CA GLN A 150 14.93 -12.86 12.20
C GLN A 150 16.01 -11.80 11.96
N TYR A 151 15.63 -10.52 11.93
CA TYR A 151 16.54 -9.41 11.63
C TYR A 151 17.11 -8.71 12.87
N GLY A 152 16.72 -9.12 14.07
CA GLY A 152 17.26 -8.59 15.33
C GLY A 152 16.92 -7.12 15.59
N LEU A 153 15.71 -6.71 15.21
CA LEU A 153 15.18 -5.35 15.37
C LEU A 153 14.52 -5.14 16.73
#